data_AF-A0A967JWX9-F1
#
_entry.id   AF-A0A967JWX9-F1
#
_cell.length_a   1.000
_cell.length_b   1.000
_cell.length_c   1.000
_cell.angle_alpha   90.00
_cell.angle_beta   90.00
_cell.angle_gamma   90.00
#
_symmetry.space_group_name_H-M   'P 1'
#
loop_
_entity.id
_entity.type
_entity.pdbx_description
1 polymer ?
#
loop_
_entity_poly.entity_id
_entity_poly.type
_entity_poly.pdbx_seq_one_letter_code
_entity_poly.pdbx_strand_id
1 'polypeptide(L)'
;MLENGPSTAAALGERLSLTPAAVRRHLDALLEEGMIEAREQRVYGQRGRGRPAKVFALTDSGRDRFEQAYDDLAVSALRFLAKQGGEKLVMDFARQRIAALEARYGPLMGSSSIRSRVQALAEALSSDGYAASAESSPVAIGEQLC
;
A
#
# COMPACT_ATOMS: atom_id res chain seq x y z
N MET A 1 -3.42 -5.73 4.91
CA MET A 1 -4.31 -6.32 3.89
C MET A 1 -3.63 -6.37 2.53
N LEU A 2 -3.54 -5.28 1.76
CA LEU A 2 -2.92 -5.34 0.42
C LEU A 2 -1.44 -5.75 0.46
N GLU A 3 -0.63 -5.14 1.32
CA GLU A 3 0.82 -5.44 1.37
C GLU A 3 1.26 -6.09 2.69
N ASN A 4 0.52 -5.80 3.75
CA ASN A 4 0.86 -6.27 5.10
C ASN A 4 0.26 -7.65 5.41
N GLY A 5 -0.25 -8.35 4.39
CA GLY A 5 -0.97 -9.61 4.55
C GLY A 5 -2.23 -9.50 5.44
N PRO A 6 -2.74 -10.64 5.92
CA PRO A 6 -3.88 -10.70 6.81
C PRO A 6 -3.64 -9.93 8.11
N SER A 7 -4.61 -9.17 8.61
CA SER A 7 -4.44 -8.34 9.81
C SER A 7 -5.61 -8.47 10.78
N THR A 8 -5.35 -8.30 12.07
CA THR A 8 -6.41 -8.24 13.09
C THR A 8 -7.01 -6.85 13.16
N ALA A 9 -8.24 -6.74 13.70
CA ALA A 9 -8.86 -5.43 13.94
C ALA A 9 -8.05 -4.54 14.91
N ALA A 10 -7.30 -5.15 15.83
CA ALA A 10 -6.42 -4.43 16.75
C ALA A 10 -5.22 -3.81 16.01
N ALA A 11 -4.53 -4.61 15.19
CA ALA A 11 -3.41 -4.13 14.38
C ALA A 11 -3.82 -3.03 13.39
N LEU A 12 -5.02 -3.15 12.80
CA LEU A 12 -5.58 -2.09 11.96
C LEU A 12 -5.95 -0.83 12.75
N GLY A 13 -6.48 -0.98 13.96
CA GLY A 13 -6.80 0.14 14.85
C GLY A 13 -5.56 0.95 15.22
N GLU A 14 -4.48 0.28 15.62
CA GLU A 14 -3.19 0.93 15.91
C GLU A 14 -2.66 1.72 14.72
N ARG A 15 -2.65 1.10 13.53
CA ARG A 15 -2.14 1.73 12.30
C ARG A 15 -2.96 2.92 11.82
N LEU A 16 -4.28 2.83 11.98
CA LEU A 16 -5.21 3.87 11.51
C LEU A 16 -5.51 4.91 12.59
N SER A 17 -4.91 4.80 13.78
CA SER A 17 -5.25 5.62 14.95
C SER A 17 -6.76 5.60 15.27
N LEU A 18 -7.38 4.44 15.12
CA LEU A 18 -8.81 4.20 15.37
C LEU A 18 -8.99 3.15 16.47
N THR A 19 -10.14 3.22 17.15
CA THR A 19 -10.47 2.16 18.11
C THR A 19 -10.73 0.84 17.38
N PRO A 20 -10.38 -0.32 17.98
CA PRO A 20 -10.70 -1.62 17.39
C PRO A 20 -12.20 -1.84 17.16
N ALA A 21 -13.08 -1.15 17.90
CA ALA A 21 -14.52 -1.20 17.71
C ALA A 21 -14.97 -0.45 16.43
N ALA A 22 -14.39 0.73 16.16
CA ALA A 22 -14.63 1.46 14.93
C ALA A 22 -14.19 0.65 13.71
N VAL A 23 -13.00 0.06 13.78
CA VAL A 23 -12.49 -0.80 12.69
C VAL A 23 -13.38 -2.02 12.45
N ARG A 24 -13.85 -2.71 13.52
CA ARG A 24 -14.73 -3.88 13.38
C ARG A 24 -16.01 -3.59 12.60
N ARG A 25 -16.66 -2.45 12.84
CA ARG A 25 -17.86 -2.05 12.08
C ARG A 25 -17.62 -2.01 10.58
N HIS A 26 -16.48 -1.50 10.14
CA HIS A 26 -16.13 -1.48 8.72
C HIS A 26 -15.76 -2.86 8.20
N LEU A 27 -15.05 -3.68 8.99
CA LEU A 27 -14.72 -5.05 8.61
C LEU A 27 -15.97 -5.93 8.48
N ASP A 28 -16.97 -5.74 9.33
CA ASP A 28 -18.23 -6.48 9.27
C ASP A 28 -18.99 -6.16 7.98
N ALA A 29 -19.06 -4.89 7.58
CA ALA A 29 -19.66 -4.49 6.29
C ALA A 29 -18.90 -5.10 5.09
N LEU A 30 -17.56 -5.05 5.11
CA LEU A 30 -16.74 -5.64 4.05
C LEU A 30 -16.85 -7.18 4.00
N LEU A 31 -17.11 -7.84 5.14
CA LEU A 31 -17.39 -9.29 5.18
C LEU A 31 -18.75 -9.60 4.55
N GLU A 32 -19.78 -8.82 4.86
CA GLU A 32 -21.12 -8.97 4.29
C GLU A 32 -21.10 -8.77 2.77
N GLU A 33 -20.27 -7.87 2.28
CA GLU A 33 -20.06 -7.62 0.85
C GLU A 33 -19.14 -8.65 0.16
N GLY A 34 -18.56 -9.60 0.91
CA GLY A 34 -17.63 -10.61 0.36
C GLY A 34 -16.28 -10.04 -0.11
N MET A 35 -15.97 -8.81 0.29
CA MET A 35 -14.73 -8.09 -0.06
C MET A 35 -13.53 -8.57 0.78
N ILE A 36 -13.80 -9.10 1.97
CA ILE A 36 -12.79 -9.70 2.82
C ILE A 36 -13.27 -11.06 3.32
N GLU A 37 -12.33 -11.89 3.76
CA GLU A 37 -12.58 -13.14 4.47
C GLU A 37 -12.00 -13.07 5.88
N ALA A 38 -12.64 -13.75 6.84
CA ALA A 38 -12.16 -13.87 8.20
C ALA A 38 -11.63 -15.27 8.46
N ARG A 39 -10.41 -15.37 9.00
CA ARG A 39 -9.75 -16.62 9.38
C ARG A 39 -9.33 -16.54 10.85
N GLU A 40 -9.30 -17.68 11.53
CA GLU A 40 -8.68 -17.73 12.86
C GLU A 40 -7.16 -17.57 12.70
N GLN A 41 -6.55 -16.73 13.53
CA GLN A 41 -5.10 -16.56 13.52
C GLN A 41 -4.44 -17.90 13.92
N ARG A 42 -3.60 -18.44 13.03
CA ARG A 42 -2.76 -19.58 13.38
C ARG A 42 -1.70 -19.12 14.37
N VAL A 43 -1.81 -19.54 15.63
CA VAL A 43 -0.83 -19.27 16.69
C VAL A 43 0.13 -20.45 16.76
N TYR A 44 1.39 -20.23 16.39
CA TYR A 44 2.48 -21.21 16.58
C TYR A 44 3.20 -20.88 17.91
N GLY A 45 3.21 -21.82 18.86
CA GLY A 45 3.86 -21.65 20.18
C GLY A 45 2.89 -21.78 21.38
N GLN A 46 3.33 -21.31 22.55
CA GLN A 46 2.56 -21.35 23.80
C GLN A 46 1.25 -20.56 23.64
N ARG A 47 0.11 -21.27 23.66
CA ARG A 47 -1.22 -20.66 23.65
C ARG A 47 -1.45 -19.90 24.95
N GLY A 48 -1.60 -18.57 24.84
CA GLY A 48 -2.19 -17.77 25.92
C GLY A 48 -3.66 -18.14 26.17
N ARG A 49 -4.24 -17.65 27.27
CA ARG A 49 -5.69 -17.80 27.55
C ARG A 49 -6.51 -16.94 26.56
N GLY A 50 -7.58 -17.51 26.02
CA GLY A 50 -8.57 -16.82 25.18
C GLY A 50 -8.74 -17.43 23.79
N ARG A 51 -9.81 -17.06 23.09
CA ARG A 51 -10.02 -17.44 21.69
C ARG A 51 -9.01 -16.67 20.81
N PRO A 52 -8.36 -17.32 19.82
CA PRO A 52 -7.50 -16.63 18.86
C PRO A 52 -8.22 -15.46 18.20
N ALA A 53 -7.50 -14.36 17.95
CA ALA A 53 -8.06 -13.23 17.22
C ALA A 53 -8.44 -13.66 15.80
N LYS A 54 -9.52 -13.07 15.27
CA LYS A 54 -9.80 -13.13 13.83
C LYS A 54 -8.77 -12.27 13.10
N VAL A 55 -8.15 -12.84 12.08
CA VAL A 55 -7.44 -12.09 11.05
C VAL A 55 -8.34 -11.98 9.84
N PHE A 56 -8.30 -10.84 9.19
CA PHE A 56 -9.06 -10.58 7.97
C PHE A 56 -8.08 -10.57 6.79
N ALA A 57 -8.53 -10.91 5.59
CA ALA A 57 -7.75 -10.81 4.36
C ALA A 57 -8.66 -10.40 3.20
N LEU A 58 -8.14 -9.69 2.21
CA LEU A 58 -8.90 -9.41 0.98
C LEU A 58 -9.16 -10.72 0.24
N THR A 59 -10.39 -10.87 -0.27
CA THR A 59 -10.70 -11.86 -1.30
C THR A 59 -10.15 -11.38 -2.65
N ASP A 60 -10.12 -12.26 -3.66
CA ASP A 60 -9.70 -11.86 -5.01
C ASP A 60 -10.62 -10.76 -5.58
N SER A 61 -11.94 -10.93 -5.44
CA SER A 61 -12.92 -9.90 -5.84
C SER A 61 -12.78 -8.61 -5.04
N GLY A 62 -12.44 -8.72 -3.75
CA GLY A 62 -12.19 -7.56 -2.89
C GLY A 62 -10.95 -6.79 -3.32
N ARG A 63 -9.91 -7.48 -3.78
CA ARG A 63 -8.70 -6.86 -4.31
C ARG A 63 -8.99 -6.06 -5.57
N ASP A 64 -9.63 -6.69 -6.56
CA ASP A 64 -9.98 -6.05 -7.83
C ASP A 64 -10.86 -4.81 -7.62
N ARG A 65 -11.87 -4.92 -6.77
CA ARG A 65 -12.81 -3.82 -6.52
C ARG A 65 -12.19 -2.67 -5.72
N PHE A 66 -11.25 -2.96 -4.82
CA PHE A 66 -10.54 -1.93 -4.07
C PHE A 66 -9.59 -1.13 -4.96
N GLU A 67 -8.88 -1.79 -5.89
CA GLU A 67 -8.05 -1.12 -6.90
C GLU A 67 -8.90 -0.17 -7.77
N GLN A 68 -10.03 -0.65 -8.29
CA GLN A 68 -10.95 0.18 -9.09
C GLN A 68 -11.50 1.40 -8.33
N ALA A 69 -11.93 1.21 -7.08
CA ALA A 69 -12.48 2.30 -6.28
C ALA A 69 -11.43 3.39 -5.98
N TYR A 70 -10.16 2.99 -5.79
CA TYR A 70 -9.06 3.93 -5.58
C TYR A 70 -8.73 4.72 -6.85
N ASP A 71 -8.67 4.04 -7.99
CA ASP A 71 -8.45 4.69 -9.29
C ASP A 71 -9.57 5.68 -9.61
N ASP A 72 -10.83 5.30 -9.39
CA ASP A 72 -11.97 6.19 -9.60
C ASP A 72 -11.90 7.44 -8.73
N LEU A 73 -11.51 7.30 -7.45
CA LEU A 73 -11.32 8.42 -6.53
C LEU A 73 -10.17 9.32 -6.98
N ALA A 74 -9.02 8.74 -7.34
CA ALA A 74 -7.84 9.48 -7.77
C ALA A 74 -8.12 10.29 -9.05
N VAL A 75 -8.73 9.66 -10.06
CA VAL A 75 -9.10 10.33 -11.31
C VAL A 75 -10.15 11.42 -11.05
N SER A 76 -11.11 11.17 -10.16
CA SER A 76 -12.12 12.19 -9.81
C SER A 76 -11.52 13.40 -9.10
N ALA A 77 -10.52 13.21 -8.23
CA ALA A 77 -9.78 14.30 -7.61
C ALA A 77 -9.00 15.13 -8.65
N LEU A 78 -8.30 14.47 -9.59
CA LEU A 78 -7.58 15.17 -10.67
C LEU A 78 -8.54 15.94 -11.59
N ARG A 79 -9.69 15.36 -11.94
CA ARG A 79 -10.74 16.06 -12.69
C ARG A 79 -11.29 17.27 -11.95
N PHE A 80 -11.46 17.17 -10.63
CA PHE A 80 -11.89 18.30 -9.81
C PHE A 80 -10.86 19.44 -9.85
N LEU A 81 -9.57 19.14 -9.69
CA LEU A 81 -8.50 20.14 -9.82
C LEU A 81 -8.48 20.80 -11.20
N ALA A 82 -8.61 20.00 -12.26
CA ALA A 82 -8.69 20.51 -13.63
C ALA A 82 -9.90 21.45 -13.81
N LYS A 83 -11.05 21.11 -13.22
CA LYS A 83 -12.25 21.95 -13.27
C LYS A 83 -12.08 23.28 -12.52
N GLN A 84 -11.38 23.29 -11.40
CA GLN A 84 -11.21 24.49 -10.57
C GLN A 84 -10.10 25.43 -11.07
N GLY A 85 -8.98 24.88 -11.55
CA GLY A 85 -7.77 25.66 -11.88
C GLY A 85 -7.18 25.38 -13.26
N GLY A 86 -7.89 24.64 -14.10
CA GLY A 86 -7.41 24.22 -15.42
C GLY A 86 -6.30 23.18 -15.34
N GLU A 87 -5.76 22.83 -16.51
CA GLU A 87 -4.67 21.85 -16.65
C GLU A 87 -3.41 22.28 -15.88
N LYS A 88 -3.14 23.58 -15.79
CA LYS A 88 -2.00 24.11 -15.05
C LYS A 88 -2.00 23.67 -13.58
N LEU A 89 -3.16 23.67 -12.91
CA LEU A 89 -3.24 23.27 -11.51
C LEU A 89 -2.94 21.77 -11.32
N VAL A 90 -3.37 20.94 -12.26
CA VAL A 90 -3.04 19.50 -12.28
C VAL A 90 -1.53 19.30 -12.47
N MET A 91 -0.92 20.05 -13.39
CA MET A 91 0.52 19.99 -13.63
C MET A 91 1.34 20.48 -12.43
N ASP A 92 0.91 21.54 -11.75
CA ASP A 92 1.57 22.04 -10.56
C ASP A 92 1.48 21.03 -9.41
N PHE A 93 0.32 20.38 -9.23
CA PHE A 93 0.16 19.27 -8.29
C PHE A 93 1.10 18.09 -8.63
N ALA A 94 1.17 17.69 -9.90
CA ALA A 94 2.04 16.59 -10.35
C ALA A 94 3.52 16.91 -10.07
N ARG A 95 3.97 18.14 -10.36
CA ARG A 95 5.33 18.60 -10.05
C ARG A 95 5.61 18.59 -8.55
N GLN A 96 4.68 19.07 -7.73
CA GLN A 96 4.82 19.04 -6.28
C GLN A 96 4.94 17.60 -5.77
N ARG A 97 4.15 16.68 -6.34
CA ARG A 97 4.22 15.26 -6.00
C ARG A 97 5.58 14.64 -6.35
N ILE A 98 6.10 14.91 -7.55
CA ILE A 98 7.42 14.43 -7.99
C ILE A 98 8.52 15.00 -7.11
N ALA A 99 8.53 16.31 -6.86
CA ALA A 99 9.54 16.96 -6.03
C ALA A 99 9.60 16.36 -4.61
N ALA A 100 8.45 15.98 -4.04
CA ALA A 100 8.39 15.31 -2.75
C ALA A 100 9.03 13.90 -2.80
N LEU A 101 8.82 13.15 -3.87
CA LEU A 101 9.47 11.84 -4.08
C LEU A 101 10.98 11.99 -4.27
N GLU A 102 11.41 12.96 -5.07
CA GLU A 102 12.83 13.26 -5.28
C GLU A 102 13.52 13.67 -3.97
N ALA A 103 12.91 14.53 -3.16
CA ALA A 103 13.45 14.90 -1.87
C ALA A 103 13.57 13.71 -0.92
N ARG A 104 12.62 12.77 -0.99
CA ARG A 104 12.57 11.58 -0.13
C ARG A 104 13.59 10.52 -0.52
N TYR A 105 13.69 10.20 -1.81
CA TYR A 105 14.53 9.11 -2.31
C TYR A 105 15.87 9.57 -2.88
N GLY A 106 16.03 10.86 -3.16
CA GLY A 106 17.29 11.46 -3.62
C GLY A 106 18.50 11.11 -2.76
N PRO A 107 18.41 11.07 -1.42
CA PRO A 107 19.52 10.63 -0.57
C PRO A 107 20.01 9.20 -0.86
N LEU A 108 19.15 8.31 -1.37
CA LEU A 108 19.52 6.92 -1.71
C LEU A 108 20.43 6.85 -2.95
N MET A 109 20.46 7.93 -3.75
CA MET A 109 21.25 8.00 -4.97
C MET A 109 22.75 8.24 -4.72
N GLY A 110 23.16 8.44 -3.47
CA GLY A 110 24.57 8.58 -3.06
C GLY A 110 25.35 7.27 -2.92
N SER A 111 24.73 6.09 -3.13
CA SER A 111 25.43 4.81 -2.98
C SER A 111 26.35 4.49 -4.17
N SER A 112 27.41 3.72 -3.89
CA SER A 112 28.61 3.60 -4.73
C SER A 112 28.44 2.80 -6.02
N SER A 113 27.34 2.04 -6.19
CA SER A 113 27.05 1.28 -7.42
C SER A 113 25.61 1.46 -7.88
N ILE A 114 25.36 1.34 -9.19
CA ILE A 114 24.00 1.37 -9.77
C ILE A 114 23.12 0.28 -9.12
N ARG A 115 23.65 -0.93 -8.95
CA ARG A 115 22.98 -2.04 -8.27
C ARG A 115 22.50 -1.68 -6.88
N SER A 116 23.39 -1.16 -6.02
CA SER A 116 22.99 -0.79 -4.66
C SER A 116 21.99 0.37 -4.63
N ARG A 117 22.02 1.28 -5.60
CA ARG A 117 21.02 2.36 -5.72
C ARG A 117 19.64 1.83 -6.10
N VAL A 118 19.56 0.94 -7.09
CA VAL A 118 18.30 0.34 -7.54
C VAL A 118 17.70 -0.53 -6.44
N GLN A 119 18.52 -1.34 -5.77
CA GLN A 119 18.09 -2.14 -4.63
C GLN A 119 17.52 -1.28 -3.50
N ALA A 120 18.28 -0.26 -3.06
CA ALA A 120 17.86 0.63 -1.98
C ALA A 120 16.58 1.42 -2.33
N LEU A 121 16.43 1.81 -3.61
CA LEU A 121 15.23 2.48 -4.08
C LEU A 121 14.02 1.53 -4.09
N ALA A 122 14.15 0.30 -4.57
CA ALA A 122 13.09 -0.69 -4.55
C ALA A 122 12.63 -1.01 -3.12
N GLU A 123 13.56 -1.16 -2.18
CA GLU A 123 13.26 -1.37 -0.76
C GLU A 123 12.52 -0.18 -0.15
N ALA A 124 12.96 1.06 -0.44
CA ALA A 124 12.32 2.27 0.06
C ALA A 124 10.90 2.44 -0.50
N LEU A 125 10.72 2.23 -1.82
CA LEU A 125 9.42 2.26 -2.49
C LEU A 125 8.49 1.16 -1.95
N SER A 126 9.00 -0.06 -1.76
CA SER A 126 8.25 -1.15 -1.11
C SER A 126 7.81 -0.80 0.30
N SER A 127 8.67 -0.16 1.09
CA SER A 127 8.31 0.26 2.46
C SER A 127 7.20 1.33 2.49
N ASP A 128 7.08 2.09 1.39
CA ASP A 128 6.09 3.15 1.20
C ASP A 128 4.80 2.70 0.54
N GLY A 129 4.71 1.41 0.25
CA GLY A 129 3.53 0.77 -0.29
C GLY A 129 3.40 0.86 -1.82
N TYR A 130 4.54 0.92 -2.51
CA TYR A 130 4.60 0.64 -3.94
C TYR A 130 5.02 -0.82 -4.16
N ALA A 131 4.44 -1.48 -5.16
CA ALA A 131 4.85 -2.82 -5.56
C ALA A 131 6.17 -2.77 -6.36
N ALA A 132 7.28 -2.43 -5.69
CA ALA A 132 8.57 -2.20 -6.32
C ALA A 132 9.56 -3.34 -6.06
N SER A 133 10.24 -3.86 -7.09
CA SER A 133 11.33 -4.85 -6.93
C SER A 133 12.56 -4.49 -7.75
N ALA A 134 13.73 -4.98 -7.33
CA ALA A 134 14.99 -4.86 -8.06
C ALA A 134 15.44 -6.23 -8.55
N GLU A 135 15.60 -6.40 -9.86
CA GLU A 135 16.06 -7.63 -10.49
C GLU A 135 17.26 -7.38 -11.41
N SER A 136 18.26 -8.27 -11.37
CA SER A 136 19.35 -8.25 -12.33
C SER A 136 18.86 -8.80 -13.68
N SER A 137 18.91 -7.98 -14.73
CA SER A 137 18.46 -8.41 -16.06
C SER A 137 19.46 -9.42 -16.66
N PRO A 138 19.00 -10.59 -17.17
CA PRO A 138 19.86 -11.53 -17.87
C PRO A 138 20.16 -11.14 -19.32
N VAL A 139 19.49 -10.13 -19.88
CA VAL A 139 19.53 -9.77 -21.32
C VAL A 139 20.37 -8.51 -21.59
N ALA A 140 20.66 -7.70 -20.57
CA ALA A 140 21.53 -6.54 -20.66
C ALA A 140 22.36 -6.41 -19.36
N ILE A 141 23.56 -5.84 -19.45
CA ILE A 141 24.35 -5.46 -18.28
C ILE A 141 23.62 -4.28 -17.60
N GLY A 142 22.60 -4.57 -16.79
CA GLY A 142 21.72 -3.56 -16.21
C GLY A 142 20.83 -4.10 -15.09
N GLU A 143 20.38 -3.20 -14.24
CA GLU A 143 19.46 -3.47 -13.13
C GLU A 143 18.08 -2.93 -13.50
N GLN A 144 17.04 -3.73 -13.29
CA GLN A 144 15.65 -3.35 -13.56
C GLN A 144 14.95 -3.07 -12.24
N LEU A 145 14.31 -1.91 -12.15
CA LEU A 145 13.32 -1.59 -11.12
C LEU A 145 11.95 -1.90 -11.73
N CYS A 146 11.26 -2.89 -11.20
CA CYS A 146 9.89 -3.25 -11.56
C CYS A 146 8.92 -2.60 -10.59
#